data_AF-A0A3N5YRW6-F1
#
_entry.id   AF-A0A3N5YRW6-F1
#
_cell.length_a   1.000
_cell.length_b   1.000
_cell.length_c   1.000
_cell.angle_alpha   90.00
_cell.angle_beta   90.00
_cell.angle_gamma   90.00
#
_symmetry.space_group_name_H-M   'P 1'
#
loop_
_entity.id
_entity.type
_entity.pdbx_description
1 polymer ?
#
loop_
_entity_poly.entity_id
_entity_poly.type
_entity_poly.pdbx_seq_one_letter_code
_entity_poly.pdbx_strand_id
1 'polypeptide(L)' 'RRPAHTPREFLTDLCERFPLVCNELRCITEHYERVRYGEIDPGSETVSEVERCWGRVRLSPGRKKAGPADRKQL' A
#
# COMPACT_ATOMS: atom_id res chain seq x y z
N ARG A 1 -1.52 18.77 13.79
CA ARG A 1 -2.05 17.84 12.77
C ARG A 1 -0.88 17.49 11.84
N ARG A 2 -0.68 16.23 11.46
CA ARG A 2 0.34 15.90 10.43
C ARG A 2 -0.11 16.49 9.08
N PRO A 3 0.82 16.83 8.17
CA PRO A 3 0.46 17.19 6.81
C PRO A 3 -0.40 16.08 6.19
N ALA A 4 -1.42 16.45 5.41
CA ALA A 4 -2.15 15.46 4.64
C ALA A 4 -1.20 14.91 3.56
N HIS A 5 -0.97 13.59 3.56
CA HIS A 5 -0.23 12.94 2.49
C HIS A 5 -1.18 12.73 1.30
N THR A 6 -0.66 12.95 0.10
CA THR A 6 -1.27 12.46 -1.13
C THR A 6 -1.30 10.94 -1.14
N PRO A 7 -2.19 10.30 -1.93
CA PRO A 7 -2.21 8.84 -2.07
C PRO A 7 -0.84 8.27 -2.46
N ARG A 8 -0.08 8.98 -3.30
CA ARG A 8 1.26 8.57 -3.73
C ARG A 8 2.32 8.70 -2.65
N GLU A 9 2.30 9.77 -1.87
CA GLU A 9 3.20 9.91 -0.71
C GLU A 9 2.95 8.82 0.32
N PHE A 10 1.67 8.50 0.58
CA PHE A 10 1.31 7.41 1.47
C PHE A 10 1.69 6.03 0.91
N LEU A 11 1.55 5.82 -0.41
CA LEU A 11 1.96 4.60 -1.10
C LEU A 11 3.48 4.37 -0.99
N THR A 12 4.30 5.41 -1.13
CA THR A 12 5.75 5.31 -0.93
C THR A 12 6.07 4.74 0.46
N ASP A 13 5.51 5.34 1.52
CA ASP A 13 5.69 4.87 2.89
C ASP A 13 5.22 3.41 3.09
N LEU A 14 4.13 3.01 2.44
CA LEU A 14 3.61 1.65 2.52
C LEU A 14 4.51 0.64 1.80
N CYS A 15 5.02 0.99 0.62
CA CYS A 15 5.94 0.12 -0.14
C CYS A 15 7.26 -0.11 0.59
N GLU A 16 7.79 0.88 1.31
CA GLU A 16 8.97 0.72 2.15
C GLU A 16 8.73 -0.27 3.30
N ARG A 17 7.53 -0.24 3.90
CA ARG A 17 7.17 -1.08 5.05
C ARG A 17 6.75 -2.49 4.63
N PHE A 18 6.11 -2.61 3.47
CA PHE A 18 5.53 -3.84 2.95
C PHE A 18 6.03 -4.13 1.53
N PRO A 19 7.35 -4.35 1.34
CA PRO A 19 7.93 -4.49 0.00
C PRO A 19 7.37 -5.70 -0.78
N LEU A 20 6.99 -6.77 -0.07
CA LEU A 20 6.45 -7.99 -0.67
C LEU A 20 5.07 -7.80 -1.32
N VAL A 21 4.33 -6.77 -0.93
CA VAL A 21 2.99 -6.47 -1.47
C VAL A 21 2.90 -5.08 -2.06
N CYS A 22 4.03 -4.46 -2.39
CA CYS A 22 4.06 -3.12 -2.96
C CYS A 22 3.30 -3.06 -4.30
N ASN A 23 3.32 -4.14 -5.10
CA ASN A 23 2.57 -4.19 -6.36
C ASN A 23 1.06 -4.15 -6.12
N GLU A 24 0.55 -4.89 -5.14
CA GLU A 24 -0.86 -4.86 -4.77
C GLU A 24 -1.27 -3.51 -4.19
N LEU A 25 -0.41 -2.89 -3.38
CA LEU A 25 -0.64 -1.55 -2.84
C LEU A 25 -0.68 -0.48 -3.95
N ARG A 26 0.19 -0.60 -4.96
CA ARG A 26 0.18 0.26 -6.16
C ARG A 26 -1.14 0.11 -6.92
N CYS A 27 -1.56 -1.13 -7.18
CA CYS A 27 -2.80 -1.42 -7.89
C CYS A 27 -4.03 -0.82 -7.18
N ILE A 28 -4.13 -0.98 -5.85
CA ILE A 28 -5.22 -0.39 -5.06
C ILE A 28 -5.18 1.15 -5.13
N THR A 29 -3.99 1.74 -5.02
CA THR A 29 -3.84 3.21 -5.04
C THR A 29 -4.20 3.79 -6.41
N GLU A 30 -3.80 3.13 -7.49
CA GLU A 30 -4.14 3.54 -8.85
C GLU A 30 -5.66 3.49 -9.09
N HIS A 31 -6.31 2.40 -8.72
CA HIS A 31 -7.78 2.31 -8.80
C HIS A 31 -8.47 3.39 -7.99
N TYR A 32 -7.97 3.67 -6.79
CA TYR A 32 -8.48 4.77 -5.96
C TYR A 32 -8.32 6.13 -6.64
N GLU A 33 -7.16 6.45 -7.21
CA GLU A 33 -6.93 7.71 -7.92
C GLU A 33 -7.89 7.84 -9.11
N ARG A 34 -8.02 6.80 -9.93
CA ARG A 34 -8.88 6.81 -11.11
C ARG A 34 -10.35 7.02 -10.76
N VAL A 35 -10.85 6.37 -9.70
CA VAL A 35 -12.23 6.58 -9.21
C VAL A 35 -12.39 7.97 -8.60
N ARG A 36 -11.46 8.38 -7.73
CA ARG A 36 -11.54 9.66 -6.99
C ARG A 36 -11.50 10.87 -7.92
N TYR A 37 -10.73 10.80 -8.99
CA TYR A 37 -10.59 11.88 -9.96
C TYR A 37 -11.49 11.73 -11.19
N GLY A 38 -12.41 10.75 -11.19
CA GLY A 38 -13.45 10.61 -12.20
C GLY A 38 -12.99 10.04 -13.54
N GLU A 39 -11.85 9.36 -13.57
CA GLU A 39 -11.35 8.69 -14.78
C GLU A 39 -12.14 7.42 -15.12
N ILE A 40 -12.72 6.75 -14.11
CA ILE A 40 -13.54 5.55 -14.28
C ILE A 40 -14.75 5.54 -13.33
N ASP A 41 -15.87 4.97 -13.77
CA ASP A 41 -16.92 4.47 -12.88
C ASP A 41 -16.54 3.02 -12.48
N PRO A 42 -16.40 2.70 -11.19
CA PRO A 42 -15.90 1.40 -10.77
C PRO A 42 -16.91 0.29 -11.10
N GLY A 43 -16.64 -0.44 -12.18
CA GLY A 43 -17.37 -1.66 -12.54
C GLY A 43 -16.99 -2.84 -11.64
N SER A 44 -17.75 -3.93 -11.76
CA SER A 44 -17.53 -5.17 -10.99
C SER A 44 -16.13 -5.76 -11.17
N GLU A 45 -15.53 -5.59 -12.35
CA GLU A 45 -14.16 -6.04 -12.65
C GLU A 45 -13.11 -5.28 -11.82
N THR A 46 -13.20 -3.95 -11.80
CA THR A 46 -12.35 -3.08 -10.97
C THR A 46 -12.46 -3.44 -9.49
N VAL A 47 -13.68 -3.65 -8.99
CA VAL A 47 -13.89 -4.04 -7.59
C VAL A 47 -13.25 -5.40 -7.31
N SER A 48 -13.46 -6.39 -8.18
CA SER A 48 -12.89 -7.74 -8.03
C SER A 48 -11.36 -7.72 -8.01
N GLU A 49 -10.74 -6.87 -8.84
CA GLU A 49 -9.29 -6.73 -8.87
C GLU A 49 -8.75 -6.11 -7.56
N VAL A 50 -9.38 -5.04 -7.08
CA VAL A 50 -9.03 -4.40 -5.81
C VAL A 50 -9.18 -5.38 -4.64
N GLU A 51 -10.27 -6.14 -4.61
CA GLU A 51 -10.50 -7.18 -3.59
C GLU A 51 -9.42 -8.27 -3.62
N ARG A 52 -9.02 -8.72 -4.81
CA ARG A 52 -7.94 -9.71 -4.99
C ARG A 52 -6.62 -9.16 -4.47
N CYS A 53 -6.26 -7.93 -4.83
CA CYS A 53 -5.05 -7.27 -4.34
C CYS A 53 -5.08 -7.11 -2.81
N TRP A 54 -6.21 -6.69 -2.26
CA TRP A 54 -6.39 -6.57 -0.82
C TRP A 54 -6.29 -7.92 -0.09
N GLY A 55 -6.82 -8.98 -0.69
CA GLY A 55 -6.67 -10.35 -0.19
C GLY A 55 -5.20 -10.72 0.02
N ARG A 56 -4.34 -10.41 -0.95
CA ARG A 56 -2.89 -10.68 -0.87
C ARG A 56 -2.19 -9.80 0.17
N VAL A 57 -2.55 -8.52 0.27
CA VAL A 57 -2.03 -7.61 1.31
C VAL A 57 -2.33 -8.16 2.71
N ARG A 58 -3.55 -8.64 2.95
CA ARG A 58 -3.95 -9.20 4.26
C ARG A 58 -3.23 -10.48 4.63
N LEU A 59 -2.87 -11.30 3.65
CA LEU A 59 -2.14 -12.56 3.87
C LEU A 59 -0.63 -12.34 4.00
N SER A 60 -0.14 -11.13 3.73
CA SER A 60 1.28 -10.82 3.85
C SER A 60 1.67 -10.67 5.32
N PRO A 61 2.67 -11.42 5.81
CA PRO A 61 3.22 -11.17 7.13
C PRO A 61 3.91 -9.80 7.11
N GLY A 62 3.30 -8.81 7.75
CA GLY A 62 3.87 -7.48 7.87
C GLY A 62 5.30 -7.56 8.41
N ARG A 63 6.24 -6.87 7.78
CA ARG A 63 7.63 -6.84 8.23
C ARG A 63 7.66 -6.20 9.62
N LYS A 64 7.87 -7.02 10.67
CA LYS A 64 8.39 -6.50 11.94
C LYS A 64 9.68 -5.76 11.60
N LYS A 65 9.83 -4.52 12.04
CA LYS A 65 11.11 -3.81 11.96
C LYS A 65 12.20 -4.77 12.49
N ALA A 66 13.20 -5.08 11.68
CA ALA A 66 14.51 -5.31 12.25
C ALA A 66 14.88 -3.95 12.88
N GLY A 67 14.65 -3.83 14.19
CA GLY A 67 15.19 -2.72 14.96
C GLY A 67 16.70 -2.69 14.77
N PRO A 68 17.33 -1.49 14.85
CA PRO A 68 18.77 -1.39 14.66
C PRO A 68 19.44 -2.38 15.62
N ALA A 69 20.33 -3.20 15.08
CA ALA A 69 21.17 -4.11 15.83
C ALA A 69 21.67 -3.39 17.08
N ASP A 70 21.52 -4.07 18.22
CA ASP A 70 22.11 -3.76 19.52
C ASP A 70 23.60 -3.46 19.32
N ARG A 71 23.92 -2.20 18.99
CA ARG A 71 25.26 -1.64 19.16
C ARG A 71 25.39 -1.34 20.65
N LYS A 72 25.55 -2.39 21.44
CA LYS A 72 26.35 -2.26 22.64
C LYS A 72 27.80 -2.40 22.22
N GLN A 73 28.46 -1.25 22.22
CA GLN A 73 29.88 -1.07 22.07
C GLN A 73 30.65 -1.99 23.04
N LEU A 74 31.86 -2.32 22.60
CA LEU A 74 32.96 -2.97 23.33
C LEU A 74 33.08 -2.58 24.81
#